data_AF-A0AAN7MWH2-F1
#
_entry.id   AF-A0AAN7MWH2-F1
#
_cell.length_a   1.000
_cell.length_b   1.000
_cell.length_c   1.000
_cell.angle_alpha   90.00
_cell.angle_beta   90.00
_cell.angle_gamma   90.00
#
_symmetry.space_group_name_H-M   'P 1'
#
loop_
_entity.id
_entity.type
_entity.pdbx_description
1 polymer ?
#
loop_
_entity_poly.entity_id
_entity_poly.type
_entity_poly.pdbx_seq_one_letter_code
_entity_poly.pdbx_strand_id
1 'polypeptide(L)'
;MFQDTMQTMNIDMKKMPLGKLSEQQIERGSEVLKELEAALQEQPPQAARLEDLSSRFYTIIPHNFGRARPPPINSPDLLRAKKDMLLVLADIEVAQSLQSQKVKEEEEEVVHPLDQDYALLCCQLSLLDPASREYQVPLVPRYPMTGSNRARPAGTLKVPTAPGGLWALLGWLPVVTPPLSCLPPWQLIQNDVTQTGHKLHILNIWQVARDGEDERFEAHDLLEHRRLLWHSTNVAGVAAILKNGLRIVPHSGGHVGKGIYFASNSKSACYASPAVLGWPGHDQMGTPGLVPSSPSPYPMAVGCTSKKVGIMFLVGVALGKPCRITCDDPTLSQPPAYYNSVLACGQTEPDPAQDEEVLLDGKKVLVCQGKPIPMPTYKDSSFSQSEYLIYQESQCQICYLVQLRF
;
A
#
# COMPACT_ATOMS: atom_id res chain seq x y z
N MET A 1 12.35 -15.96 3.40
CA MET A 1 11.31 -14.91 3.29
C MET A 1 10.04 -15.48 2.65
N PHE A 2 9.97 -15.74 1.34
CA PHE A 2 8.73 -16.27 0.73
C PHE A 2 8.24 -17.57 1.36
N GLN A 3 9.15 -18.52 1.63
CA GLN A 3 8.81 -19.76 2.34
C GLN A 3 8.24 -19.50 3.74
N ASP A 4 8.84 -18.57 4.49
CA ASP A 4 8.37 -18.20 5.84
C ASP A 4 6.95 -17.59 5.76
N THR A 5 6.72 -16.69 4.80
CA THR A 5 5.38 -16.11 4.56
C THR A 5 4.35 -17.20 4.21
N MET A 6 4.67 -18.12 3.29
CA MET A 6 3.78 -19.23 2.94
C MET A 6 3.49 -20.14 4.14
N GLN A 7 4.49 -20.40 4.98
CA GLN A 7 4.31 -21.18 6.22
C GLN A 7 3.38 -20.47 7.21
N THR A 8 3.53 -19.16 7.41
CA THR A 8 2.62 -18.40 8.30
C THR A 8 1.17 -18.39 7.81
N MET A 9 0.96 -18.64 6.52
CA MET A 9 -0.36 -18.79 5.89
C MET A 9 -0.86 -20.24 5.87
N ASN A 10 -0.16 -21.16 6.54
CA ASN A 10 -0.44 -22.59 6.60
C ASN A 10 -0.45 -23.28 5.22
N ILE A 11 0.39 -22.81 4.29
CA ILE A 11 0.53 -23.44 2.97
C ILE A 11 1.45 -24.66 3.04
N ASP A 12 1.03 -25.76 2.39
CA ASP A 12 1.84 -26.97 2.28
C ASP A 12 2.89 -26.83 1.18
N MET A 13 4.06 -26.31 1.57
CA MET A 13 5.18 -26.11 0.65
C MET A 13 5.76 -27.40 0.06
N LYS A 14 5.46 -28.58 0.63
CA LYS A 14 5.89 -29.86 0.03
C LYS A 14 5.05 -30.16 -1.22
N LYS A 15 3.76 -29.84 -1.16
CA LYS A 15 2.82 -30.01 -2.28
C LYS A 15 2.86 -28.84 -3.25
N MET A 16 3.13 -27.63 -2.76
CA MET A 16 3.23 -26.41 -3.55
C MET A 16 4.54 -25.65 -3.24
N PRO A 17 5.68 -26.15 -3.74
CA PRO A 17 6.95 -25.43 -3.63
C PRO A 17 6.93 -24.16 -4.51
N LEU A 18 7.76 -23.17 -4.18
CA LEU A 18 7.78 -21.85 -4.83
C LEU A 18 7.80 -21.91 -6.37
N GLY A 19 8.66 -22.75 -6.95
CA GLY A 19 8.77 -22.86 -8.42
C GLY A 19 7.62 -23.60 -9.11
N LYS A 20 6.61 -24.09 -8.37
CA LYS A 20 5.39 -24.69 -8.92
C LYS A 20 4.14 -23.82 -8.72
N LEU A 21 4.27 -22.72 -8.00
CA LEU A 21 3.19 -21.75 -7.88
C LEU A 21 2.92 -21.14 -9.27
N SER A 22 1.67 -21.10 -9.69
CA SER A 22 1.28 -20.60 -11.01
C SER A 22 0.06 -19.68 -10.91
N GLU A 23 0.01 -18.68 -11.79
CA GLU A 23 -1.12 -17.76 -11.93
C GLU A 23 -2.45 -18.53 -12.08
N GLN A 24 -2.51 -19.52 -12.98
CA GLN A 24 -3.72 -20.34 -13.22
C GLN A 24 -4.18 -21.11 -11.97
N GLN A 25 -3.27 -21.50 -11.08
CA GLN A 25 -3.66 -22.16 -9.82
C GLN A 25 -4.29 -21.16 -8.84
N ILE A 26 -3.79 -19.92 -8.80
CA ILE A 26 -4.32 -18.83 -7.96
C ILE A 26 -5.69 -18.37 -8.47
N GLU A 27 -5.87 -18.27 -9.79
CA GLU A 27 -7.16 -17.95 -10.41
C GLU A 27 -8.23 -19.00 -10.06
N ARG A 28 -7.92 -20.29 -10.26
CA ARG A 28 -8.83 -21.39 -9.89
C ARG A 28 -9.17 -21.40 -8.40
N GLY A 29 -8.20 -21.08 -7.53
CA GLY A 29 -8.44 -20.92 -6.09
C GLY A 29 -9.41 -19.78 -5.80
N SER A 30 -9.24 -18.65 -6.49
CA SER A 30 -10.08 -17.46 -6.35
C SER A 30 -11.51 -17.67 -6.85
N GLU A 31 -11.69 -18.42 -7.93
CA GLU A 31 -13.01 -18.84 -8.42
C GLU A 31 -13.79 -19.60 -7.36
N VAL A 32 -13.14 -20.55 -6.67
CA VAL A 32 -13.77 -21.30 -5.58
C VAL A 32 -14.13 -20.39 -4.40
N LEU A 33 -13.28 -19.41 -4.06
CA LEU A 33 -13.61 -18.43 -3.02
C LEU A 33 -14.81 -17.55 -3.41
N LYS A 34 -14.98 -17.22 -4.70
CA LYS A 34 -16.16 -16.52 -5.19
C LYS A 34 -17.43 -17.38 -5.10
N GLU A 35 -17.32 -18.67 -5.40
CA GLU A 35 -18.42 -19.62 -5.18
C GLU A 35 -18.78 -19.76 -3.69
N LEU A 36 -17.78 -19.78 -2.79
CA LEU A 36 -17.97 -19.79 -1.33
C LEU A 36 -18.67 -18.52 -0.84
N GLU A 37 -18.30 -17.35 -1.37
CA GLU A 37 -18.94 -16.08 -1.04
C GLU A 37 -20.43 -16.10 -1.38
N ALA A 38 -20.79 -16.56 -2.57
CA ALA A 38 -22.17 -16.73 -2.98
C ALA A 38 -22.92 -17.72 -2.07
N ALA A 39 -22.30 -18.85 -1.72
CA ALA A 39 -22.90 -19.85 -0.85
C ALA A 39 -23.13 -19.35 0.59
N LEU A 40 -22.26 -18.47 1.10
CA LEU A 40 -22.43 -17.84 2.42
C LEU A 40 -23.58 -16.84 2.47
N GLN A 41 -24.02 -16.30 1.33
CA GLN A 41 -25.14 -15.36 1.25
C GLN A 41 -26.51 -16.06 1.18
N GLU A 42 -26.55 -17.39 0.99
CA GLU A 42 -27.80 -18.16 0.95
C GLU A 42 -28.47 -18.24 2.33
N GLN A 43 -29.80 -18.34 2.37
CA GLN A 43 -30.57 -18.44 3.63
C GLN A 43 -31.47 -19.69 3.67
N PRO A 44 -31.18 -20.69 4.54
CA PRO A 44 -29.96 -20.83 5.35
C PRO A 44 -28.76 -21.29 4.48
N PRO A 45 -27.51 -20.95 4.86
CA PRO A 45 -26.33 -21.47 4.18
C PRO A 45 -26.29 -23.01 4.29
N GLN A 46 -26.08 -23.69 3.16
CA GLN A 46 -26.02 -25.15 3.15
C GLN A 46 -24.64 -25.65 3.59
N ALA A 47 -24.55 -26.22 4.80
CA ALA A 47 -23.29 -26.69 5.38
C ALA A 47 -22.55 -27.69 4.48
N ALA A 48 -23.26 -28.64 3.86
CA ALA A 48 -22.66 -29.63 2.96
C ALA A 48 -21.99 -28.98 1.74
N ARG A 49 -22.60 -27.92 1.18
CA ARG A 49 -22.04 -27.17 0.05
C ARG A 49 -20.80 -26.37 0.48
N LEU A 50 -20.81 -25.77 1.67
CA LEU A 50 -19.64 -25.08 2.21
C LEU A 50 -18.48 -26.06 2.45
N GLU A 51 -18.75 -27.26 2.95
CA GLU A 51 -17.73 -28.31 3.13
C GLU A 51 -17.12 -28.78 1.81
N ASP A 52 -17.95 -28.99 0.78
CA ASP A 52 -17.50 -29.40 -0.55
C ASP A 52 -16.62 -28.33 -1.20
N LEU A 53 -17.10 -27.08 -1.24
CA LEU A 53 -16.34 -25.95 -1.78
C LEU A 53 -15.04 -25.71 -1.00
N SER A 54 -15.06 -25.85 0.32
CA SER A 54 -13.84 -25.76 1.14
C SER A 54 -12.85 -26.86 0.80
N SER A 55 -13.32 -28.09 0.60
CA SER A 55 -12.48 -29.22 0.21
C SER A 55 -11.86 -29.02 -1.18
N ARG A 56 -12.64 -28.49 -2.13
CA ARG A 56 -12.17 -28.10 -3.47
C ARG A 56 -11.10 -27.01 -3.37
N PHE A 57 -11.30 -25.99 -2.54
CA PHE A 57 -10.32 -24.94 -2.30
C PHE A 57 -8.99 -25.50 -1.76
N TYR A 58 -9.02 -26.34 -0.71
CA TYR A 58 -7.81 -26.93 -0.13
C TYR A 58 -7.10 -27.94 -1.04
N THR A 59 -7.81 -28.48 -2.04
CA THR A 59 -7.23 -29.31 -3.09
C THR A 59 -6.45 -28.46 -4.10
N ILE A 60 -7.01 -27.31 -4.50
CA ILE A 60 -6.36 -26.39 -5.44
C ILE A 60 -5.21 -25.64 -4.77
N ILE A 61 -5.38 -25.21 -3.53
CA ILE A 61 -4.38 -24.49 -2.73
C ILE A 61 -4.00 -25.38 -1.55
N PRO A 62 -2.93 -26.19 -1.65
CA PRO A 62 -2.57 -27.13 -0.61
C PRO A 62 -2.22 -26.42 0.71
N HIS A 63 -2.91 -26.82 1.78
CA HIS A 63 -2.64 -26.32 3.13
C HIS A 63 -2.09 -27.45 4.02
N ASN A 64 -1.25 -27.08 4.98
CA ASN A 64 -0.72 -28.00 5.96
C ASN A 64 -1.51 -27.89 7.27
N PHE A 65 -2.40 -28.84 7.50
CA PHE A 65 -3.16 -28.98 8.76
C PHE A 65 -2.59 -30.08 9.67
N GLY A 66 -1.39 -30.59 9.38
CA GLY A 66 -0.80 -31.71 10.10
C GLY A 66 -1.68 -32.97 10.02
N ARG A 67 -2.18 -33.43 11.18
CA ARG A 67 -3.10 -34.58 11.28
C ARG A 67 -4.57 -34.18 11.40
N ALA A 68 -4.87 -32.88 11.49
CA ALA A 68 -6.22 -32.40 11.61
C ALA A 68 -6.94 -32.39 10.27
N ARG A 69 -8.28 -32.53 10.29
CA ARG A 69 -9.12 -32.35 9.10
C ARG A 69 -9.10 -30.86 8.71
N PRO A 70 -9.00 -30.54 7.41
CA PRO A 70 -9.18 -29.18 6.93
C PRO A 70 -10.52 -28.59 7.41
N PRO A 71 -10.51 -27.45 8.11
CA PRO A 71 -11.71 -26.79 8.62
C PRO A 71 -12.51 -26.10 7.50
N PRO A 72 -13.86 -26.15 7.55
CA PRO A 72 -14.70 -25.53 6.53
C PRO A 72 -14.61 -24.00 6.57
N ILE A 73 -14.61 -23.37 5.40
CA ILE A 73 -14.69 -21.92 5.20
C ILE A 73 -16.16 -21.51 5.28
N ASN A 74 -16.62 -21.19 6.49
CA ASN A 74 -18.04 -20.99 6.79
C ASN A 74 -18.38 -19.63 7.41
N SER A 75 -17.43 -18.70 7.46
CA SER A 75 -17.66 -17.33 7.92
C SER A 75 -17.08 -16.31 6.95
N PRO A 76 -17.67 -15.09 6.87
CA PRO A 76 -17.15 -14.01 6.05
C PRO A 76 -15.69 -13.66 6.39
N ASP A 77 -15.32 -13.68 7.67
CA ASP A 77 -13.96 -13.37 8.12
C ASP A 77 -12.95 -14.42 7.63
N LEU A 78 -13.32 -15.70 7.67
CA LEU A 78 -12.45 -16.78 7.21
C LEU A 78 -12.28 -16.75 5.70
N LEU A 79 -13.35 -16.45 4.98
CA LEU A 79 -13.33 -16.24 3.53
C LEU A 79 -12.40 -15.06 3.17
N ARG A 80 -12.52 -13.93 3.87
CA ARG A 80 -11.66 -12.75 3.68
C ARG A 80 -10.20 -13.11 3.90
N ALA A 81 -9.86 -13.79 5.00
CA ALA A 81 -8.49 -14.23 5.28
C ALA A 81 -7.92 -15.15 4.18
N LYS A 82 -8.77 -15.98 3.54
CA LYS A 82 -8.34 -16.80 2.39
C LYS A 82 -8.15 -15.98 1.11
N LYS A 83 -8.98 -14.97 0.86
CA LYS A 83 -8.79 -14.03 -0.25
C LYS A 83 -7.47 -13.27 -0.08
N ASP A 84 -7.23 -12.70 1.09
CA ASP A 84 -5.99 -11.97 1.40
C ASP A 84 -4.75 -12.84 1.23
N MET A 85 -4.83 -14.12 1.65
CA MET A 85 -3.76 -15.09 1.43
C MET A 85 -3.48 -15.31 -0.08
N LEU A 86 -4.51 -15.43 -0.92
CA LEU A 86 -4.32 -15.54 -2.37
C LEU A 86 -3.70 -14.28 -2.98
N LEU A 87 -4.01 -13.10 -2.46
CA LEU A 87 -3.38 -11.85 -2.92
C LEU A 87 -1.87 -11.88 -2.68
N VAL A 88 -1.44 -12.32 -1.50
CA VAL A 88 0.00 -12.44 -1.21
C VAL A 88 0.65 -13.53 -2.04
N LEU A 89 -0.02 -14.67 -2.27
CA LEU A 89 0.50 -15.71 -3.18
C LEU A 89 0.66 -15.17 -4.61
N ALA A 90 -0.26 -14.34 -5.10
CA ALA A 90 -0.15 -13.71 -6.42
C ALA A 90 1.09 -12.83 -6.54
N ASP A 91 1.38 -12.03 -5.51
CA ASP A 91 2.58 -11.21 -5.53
C ASP A 91 3.88 -12.03 -5.41
N ILE A 92 3.86 -13.13 -4.66
CA ILE A 92 4.98 -14.09 -4.62
C ILE A 92 5.21 -14.71 -6.01
N GLU A 93 4.14 -15.09 -6.71
CA GLU A 93 4.21 -15.64 -8.06
C GLU A 93 4.85 -14.64 -9.03
N VAL A 94 4.43 -13.37 -9.01
CA VAL A 94 5.05 -12.31 -9.81
C VAL A 94 6.55 -12.22 -9.52
N ALA A 95 6.94 -12.22 -8.25
CA ALA A 95 8.35 -12.15 -7.87
C ALA A 95 9.16 -13.37 -8.36
N GLN A 96 8.58 -14.58 -8.33
CA GLN A 96 9.20 -15.78 -8.89
C GLN A 96 9.32 -15.70 -10.42
N SER A 97 8.28 -15.19 -11.09
CA SER A 97 8.26 -14.99 -12.54
C SER A 97 9.38 -14.04 -12.98
N LEU A 98 9.59 -12.92 -12.26
CA LEU A 98 10.72 -12.01 -12.52
C LEU A 98 12.07 -12.73 -12.42
N GLN A 99 12.28 -13.53 -11.37
CA GLN A 99 13.54 -14.25 -11.20
C GLN A 99 13.82 -15.27 -12.30
N SER A 100 12.77 -15.88 -12.89
CA SER A 100 12.92 -16.82 -13.99
C SER A 100 13.42 -16.18 -15.29
N GLN A 101 13.27 -14.86 -15.45
CA GLN A 101 13.70 -14.13 -16.64
C GLN A 101 15.23 -14.01 -16.74
N LYS A 102 15.94 -14.07 -15.60
CA LYS A 102 17.42 -14.01 -15.54
C LYS A 102 18.13 -15.10 -16.32
N VAL A 103 17.47 -16.22 -16.60
CA VAL A 103 18.11 -17.42 -17.18
C VAL A 103 18.28 -17.31 -18.72
N LYS A 104 17.81 -16.23 -19.35
CA LYS A 104 17.77 -16.13 -20.83
C LYS A 104 18.86 -15.26 -21.47
N GLU A 105 19.71 -14.60 -20.69
CA GLU A 105 20.72 -13.69 -21.22
C GLU A 105 22.14 -14.26 -20.98
N GLU A 106 22.70 -14.87 -22.03
CA GLU A 106 24.13 -15.20 -22.09
C GLU A 106 24.91 -13.91 -22.36
N GLU A 107 25.23 -13.14 -21.31
CA GLU A 107 26.09 -11.95 -21.41
C GLU A 107 27.53 -12.25 -20.94
N GLU A 108 28.52 -11.73 -21.69
CA GLU A 108 29.96 -11.91 -21.46
C GLU A 108 30.50 -11.16 -20.22
N GLU A 109 29.75 -10.18 -19.68
CA GLU A 109 30.09 -9.48 -18.43
C GLU A 109 29.25 -9.98 -17.25
N VAL A 110 29.91 -10.42 -16.18
CA VAL A 110 29.26 -10.91 -14.96
C VAL A 110 28.71 -9.73 -14.17
N VAL A 111 27.52 -9.26 -14.52
CA VAL A 111 26.75 -8.29 -13.73
C VAL A 111 26.42 -8.91 -12.37
N HIS A 112 26.52 -8.13 -11.28
CA HIS A 112 26.24 -8.64 -9.94
C HIS A 112 24.77 -9.10 -9.82
N PRO A 113 24.46 -10.23 -9.16
CA PRO A 113 23.10 -10.78 -9.14
C PRO A 113 22.01 -9.84 -8.61
N LEU A 114 22.37 -8.96 -7.67
CA LEU A 114 21.47 -7.94 -7.12
C LEU A 114 21.16 -6.82 -8.12
N ASP A 115 22.12 -6.46 -8.97
CA ASP A 115 21.89 -5.45 -10.01
C ASP A 115 20.94 -5.99 -11.07
N GLN A 116 21.04 -7.29 -11.38
CA GLN A 116 20.07 -7.99 -12.23
C GLN A 116 18.66 -8.02 -11.58
N ASP A 117 18.57 -8.35 -10.29
CA ASP A 117 17.28 -8.30 -9.57
C ASP A 117 16.67 -6.90 -9.58
N TYR A 118 17.50 -5.88 -9.35
CA TYR A 118 17.08 -4.49 -9.32
C TYR A 118 16.61 -4.00 -10.71
N ALA A 119 17.35 -4.34 -11.77
CA ALA A 119 16.98 -4.01 -13.14
C ALA A 119 15.61 -4.60 -13.53
N LEU A 120 15.31 -5.84 -13.10
CA LEU A 120 14.02 -6.49 -13.35
C LEU A 120 12.84 -5.73 -12.75
N LEU A 121 13.04 -4.94 -11.70
CA LEU A 121 11.97 -4.15 -11.08
C LEU A 121 11.49 -3.01 -11.99
N CYS A 122 12.31 -2.52 -12.93
CA CYS A 122 12.03 -1.32 -13.74
C CYS A 122 11.55 -0.16 -12.86
N CYS A 123 12.26 0.04 -11.74
CA CYS A 123 11.90 0.98 -10.69
C CYS A 123 13.17 1.57 -10.11
N GLN A 124 13.32 2.88 -10.19
CA GLN A 124 14.43 3.60 -9.59
C GLN A 124 14.18 3.80 -8.09
N LEU A 125 15.13 3.35 -7.26
CA LEU A 125 15.16 3.56 -5.81
C LEU A 125 16.37 4.41 -5.45
N SER A 126 16.11 5.62 -4.94
CA SER A 126 17.16 6.52 -4.48
C SER A 126 17.14 6.62 -2.97
N LEU A 127 18.19 6.13 -2.30
CA LEU A 127 18.28 6.17 -0.83
C LEU A 127 18.39 7.64 -0.37
N LEU A 128 17.51 8.04 0.55
CA LEU A 128 17.62 9.31 1.24
C LEU A 128 18.64 9.17 2.38
N ASP A 129 19.92 9.29 2.04
CA ASP A 129 21.03 9.20 3.00
C ASP A 129 21.01 10.39 3.98
N PRO A 130 20.90 10.17 5.30
CA PRO A 130 20.95 11.23 6.32
C PRO A 130 22.14 12.18 6.23
N ALA A 131 23.26 11.74 5.64
CA ALA A 131 24.45 12.54 5.45
C ALA A 131 24.45 13.38 4.15
N SER A 132 23.50 13.15 3.23
CA SER A 132 23.46 13.85 1.95
C SER A 132 22.87 15.26 2.08
N ARG A 133 23.27 16.17 1.18
CA ARG A 133 22.64 17.51 1.11
C ARG A 133 21.19 17.42 0.65
N GLU A 134 20.86 16.46 -0.22
CA GLU A 134 19.51 16.20 -0.71
C GLU A 134 18.55 15.81 0.43
N TYR A 135 19.07 15.18 1.49
CA TYR A 135 18.33 14.91 2.72
C TYR A 135 17.98 16.18 3.51
N GLN A 136 18.73 17.26 3.38
CA GLN A 136 18.49 18.51 4.12
C GLN A 136 17.66 19.53 3.35
N VAL A 137 17.42 19.30 2.05
CA VAL A 137 16.75 20.25 1.16
C VAL A 137 15.26 19.89 1.03
N PRO A 138 14.34 20.87 1.08
CA PRO A 138 12.92 20.64 0.80
C PRO A 138 12.71 20.07 -0.60
N LEU A 139 11.58 19.38 -0.80
CA LEU A 139 11.20 18.70 -2.05
C LEU A 139 11.56 19.49 -3.32
N VAL A 140 12.53 18.99 -4.07
CA VAL A 140 12.84 19.47 -5.43
C VAL A 140 11.93 18.71 -6.40
N PRO A 141 11.34 19.36 -7.42
CA PRO A 141 10.55 18.68 -8.44
C PRO A 141 11.33 17.52 -9.07
N ARG A 142 10.67 16.38 -9.30
CA ARG A 142 11.24 15.29 -10.12
C ARG A 142 11.65 15.89 -11.46
N TYR A 143 12.94 15.87 -11.77
CA TYR A 143 13.37 16.04 -13.15
C TYR A 143 13.15 14.71 -13.86
N PRO A 144 12.42 14.66 -14.99
CA PRO A 144 12.32 13.44 -15.76
C PRO A 144 13.72 13.05 -16.22
N MET A 145 14.22 11.91 -15.73
CA MET A 145 15.43 11.25 -16.24
C MET A 145 15.13 10.72 -17.66
N THR A 146 15.02 11.62 -18.62
CA THR A 146 15.00 11.24 -20.03
C THR A 146 16.45 11.01 -20.46
N GLY A 147 16.87 9.75 -20.43
CA GLY A 147 18.10 9.31 -21.08
C GLY A 147 17.96 9.45 -22.60
N SER A 148 18.57 10.47 -23.19
CA SER A 148 19.21 10.37 -24.51
C SER A 148 20.09 11.60 -24.78
N ASN A 149 21.37 11.35 -25.04
CA ASN A 149 22.32 12.31 -25.59
C ASN A 149 21.72 13.10 -26.76
N ARG A 150 21.55 14.43 -26.63
CA ARG A 150 21.71 15.40 -27.73
C ARG A 150 21.70 16.86 -27.27
N ALA A 151 22.81 17.54 -27.58
CA ALA A 151 22.97 18.96 -27.90
C ALA A 151 22.49 20.04 -26.90
N ARG A 152 23.46 20.74 -26.31
CA ARG A 152 23.27 22.11 -25.79
C ARG A 152 22.97 23.07 -26.96
N PRO A 153 22.00 23.99 -26.85
CA PRO A 153 22.09 25.27 -27.51
C PRO A 153 22.50 26.34 -26.49
N ALA A 154 23.58 27.05 -26.81
CA ALA A 154 23.91 28.31 -26.18
C ALA A 154 22.84 29.36 -26.58
N GLY A 155 22.21 30.00 -25.59
CA GLY A 155 21.20 31.03 -25.81
C GLY A 155 21.23 32.05 -24.67
N THR A 156 21.76 33.22 -24.97
CA THR A 156 21.92 34.39 -24.09
C THR A 156 20.55 34.91 -23.62
N LEU A 157 20.36 35.05 -22.30
CA LEU A 157 19.17 35.63 -21.70
C LEU A 157 19.06 37.13 -22.09
N LYS A 158 18.03 37.51 -22.84
CA LYS A 158 17.64 38.92 -23.03
C LYS A 158 16.61 39.30 -21.96
N VAL A 159 16.95 40.30 -21.16
CA VAL A 159 16.03 40.97 -20.22
C VAL A 159 15.23 42.03 -20.99
N PRO A 160 13.89 42.02 -20.99
CA PRO A 160 13.12 43.13 -21.55
C PRO A 160 12.86 44.18 -20.47
N THR A 161 13.32 45.40 -20.71
CA THR A 161 12.93 46.60 -19.97
C THR A 161 11.60 47.13 -20.52
N ALA A 162 10.60 47.31 -19.66
CA ALA A 162 9.39 48.09 -19.97
C ALA A 162 9.11 49.14 -18.86
N PRO A 163 8.57 50.32 -19.21
CA PRO A 163 8.59 51.51 -18.35
C PRO A 163 7.42 51.56 -17.37
N GLY A 164 7.64 52.29 -16.27
CA GLY A 164 6.75 52.38 -15.12
C GLY A 164 5.43 53.14 -15.35
N GLY A 165 4.46 52.79 -14.50
CA GLY A 165 3.20 53.51 -14.32
C GLY A 165 2.58 53.14 -12.97
N LEU A 166 1.96 54.11 -12.31
CA LEU A 166 1.43 54.08 -10.94
C LEU A 166 0.34 53.01 -10.65
N TRP A 167 0.00 52.14 -11.60
CA TRP A 167 -0.86 50.97 -11.39
C TRP A 167 -0.13 49.79 -10.71
N ALA A 168 1.20 49.82 -10.64
CA ALA A 168 2.01 48.75 -10.03
C ALA A 168 1.96 48.69 -8.49
N LEU A 169 1.35 49.67 -7.80
CA LEU A 169 1.39 49.78 -6.34
C LEU A 169 0.13 49.24 -5.61
N LEU A 170 -0.92 48.83 -6.33
CA LEU A 170 -2.15 48.28 -5.72
C LEU A 170 -2.41 46.80 -6.06
N GLY A 171 -1.54 46.14 -6.83
CA GLY A 171 -1.64 44.73 -7.20
C GLY A 171 -0.71 43.77 -6.43
N TRP A 172 -0.03 44.26 -5.40
CA TRP A 172 1.03 43.54 -4.68
C TRP A 172 0.76 43.45 -3.17
N LEU A 173 -0.49 43.17 -2.80
CA LEU A 173 -0.68 42.41 -1.56
C LEU A 173 -0.46 40.95 -1.96
N PRO A 174 0.65 40.30 -1.56
CA PRO A 174 0.73 38.87 -1.71
C PRO A 174 -0.49 38.32 -0.97
N VAL A 175 -1.35 37.61 -1.68
CA VAL A 175 -2.20 36.62 -1.02
C VAL A 175 -1.21 35.80 -0.21
N VAL A 176 -1.23 35.97 1.11
CA VAL A 176 -0.41 35.21 2.05
C VAL A 176 -0.94 33.79 1.94
N THR A 177 -0.45 33.08 0.92
CA THR A 177 -0.49 31.64 0.92
C THR A 177 0.36 31.24 2.13
N PRO A 178 -0.16 30.38 3.02
CA PRO A 178 0.65 29.88 4.12
C PRO A 178 1.96 29.34 3.53
N PRO A 179 3.11 29.54 4.19
CA PRO A 179 4.37 29.04 3.66
C PRO A 179 4.21 27.54 3.44
N LEU A 180 4.37 27.12 2.18
CA LEU A 180 4.55 25.71 1.85
C LEU A 180 5.65 25.17 2.77
N SER A 181 5.44 23.99 3.35
CA SER A 181 6.36 23.43 4.32
C SER A 181 7.76 23.34 3.72
N CYS A 182 8.75 23.94 4.38
CA CYS A 182 10.16 23.86 3.99
C CYS A 182 10.85 22.60 4.52
N LEU A 183 10.08 21.66 5.10
CA LEU A 183 10.67 20.46 5.70
C LEU A 183 11.12 19.46 4.62
N PRO A 184 12.30 18.85 4.78
CA PRO A 184 12.73 17.78 3.90
C PRO A 184 11.84 16.53 4.09
N PRO A 185 11.68 15.68 3.05
CA PRO A 185 10.77 14.54 3.07
C PRO A 185 10.96 13.61 4.26
N TRP A 186 12.20 13.29 4.61
CA TRP A 186 12.49 12.38 5.74
C TRP A 186 11.95 12.92 7.06
N GLN A 187 11.94 14.24 7.26
CA GLN A 187 11.53 14.86 8.51
C GLN A 187 10.00 14.76 8.68
N LEU A 188 9.26 14.94 7.58
CA LEU A 188 7.82 14.71 7.56
C LEU A 188 7.47 13.26 7.92
N ILE A 189 8.22 12.31 7.35
CA ILE A 189 8.06 10.87 7.60
C ILE A 189 8.40 10.53 9.05
N GLN A 190 9.52 11.05 9.56
CA GLN A 190 9.96 10.86 10.94
C GLN A 190 8.92 11.42 11.92
N ASN A 191 8.42 12.63 11.68
CA ASN A 191 7.40 13.26 12.51
C ASN A 191 6.14 12.40 12.58
N ASP A 192 5.57 11.98 11.44
CA ASP A 192 4.37 11.14 11.40
C ASP A 192 4.57 9.84 12.20
N VAL A 193 5.68 9.12 11.94
CA VAL A 193 6.00 7.87 12.62
C VAL A 193 6.10 8.06 14.15
N THR A 194 6.74 9.13 14.61
CA THR A 194 6.88 9.40 16.06
C THR A 194 5.57 9.77 16.75
N GLN A 195 4.59 10.28 16.03
CA GLN A 195 3.31 10.73 16.59
C GLN A 195 2.32 9.59 16.84
N THR A 196 2.50 8.44 16.17
CA THR A 196 1.60 7.29 16.31
C THR A 196 1.72 6.57 17.66
N GLY A 197 2.69 6.93 18.51
CA GLY A 197 2.86 6.39 19.86
C GLY A 197 3.45 4.98 19.93
N HIS A 198 3.67 4.34 18.79
CA HIS A 198 4.34 3.04 18.68
C HIS A 198 5.86 3.22 18.55
N LYS A 199 6.65 2.28 19.10
CA LYS A 199 8.12 2.27 18.97
C LYS A 199 8.54 1.77 17.59
N LEU A 200 8.20 2.50 16.55
CA LEU A 200 8.66 2.24 15.19
C LEU A 200 10.00 2.93 14.97
N HIS A 201 10.98 2.17 14.48
CA HIS A 201 12.30 2.72 14.15
C HIS A 201 12.48 2.72 12.64
N ILE A 202 12.58 3.92 12.05
CA ILE A 202 12.96 4.07 10.64
C ILE A 202 14.41 3.62 10.48
N LEU A 203 14.63 2.65 9.59
CA LEU A 203 15.96 2.17 9.23
C LEU A 203 16.47 2.92 7.99
N ASN A 204 15.63 3.02 6.97
CA ASN A 204 15.98 3.60 5.68
C ASN A 204 14.72 4.15 4.98
N ILE A 205 14.90 5.18 4.16
CA ILE A 205 13.86 5.75 3.30
C ILE A 205 14.44 5.82 1.89
N TRP A 206 13.69 5.32 0.91
CA TRP A 206 14.02 5.47 -0.50
C TRP A 206 12.94 6.28 -1.18
N GLN A 207 13.36 7.22 -2.02
CA GLN A 207 12.48 7.80 -3.04
C GLN A 207 12.27 6.75 -4.13
N VAL A 208 11.01 6.62 -4.57
CA VAL A 208 10.57 5.63 -5.57
C VAL A 208 10.16 6.37 -6.83
N ALA A 209 10.73 6.00 -7.96
CA ALA A 209 10.29 6.44 -9.28
C ALA A 209 10.11 5.21 -10.19
N ARG A 210 8.90 5.01 -10.68
CA ARG A 210 8.52 3.84 -11.47
C ARG A 210 8.21 4.24 -12.90
N ASP A 211 8.65 3.43 -13.84
CA ASP A 211 8.45 3.67 -15.26
C ASP A 211 6.95 3.71 -15.59
N GLY A 212 6.47 4.78 -16.24
CA GLY A 212 5.07 4.94 -16.65
C GLY A 212 4.11 5.43 -15.55
N GLU A 213 4.55 5.48 -14.27
CA GLU A 213 3.68 5.85 -13.16
C GLU A 213 3.41 7.37 -13.07
N ASP A 214 4.38 8.17 -13.52
CA ASP A 214 4.25 9.63 -13.56
C ASP A 214 3.24 10.04 -14.65
N GLU A 215 3.35 9.51 -15.87
CA GLU A 215 2.46 9.84 -17.00
C GLU A 215 1.00 9.45 -16.72
N ARG A 216 0.76 8.29 -16.08
CA ARG A 216 -0.61 7.88 -15.73
C ARG A 216 -1.20 8.75 -14.61
N PHE A 217 -0.37 9.28 -13.71
CA PHE A 217 -0.81 10.10 -12.58
C PHE A 217 -1.13 11.53 -13.02
N GLU A 218 -0.44 12.04 -14.05
CA GLU A 218 -0.74 13.33 -14.70
C GLU A 218 -2.17 13.42 -15.25
N ALA A 219 -2.79 12.29 -15.60
CA ALA A 219 -4.20 12.25 -16.01
C ALA A 219 -5.17 12.84 -14.95
N HIS A 220 -4.71 12.93 -13.70
CA HIS A 220 -5.47 13.45 -12.57
C HIS A 220 -5.01 14.85 -12.14
N ASP A 221 -4.22 15.56 -12.93
CA ASP A 221 -3.65 16.88 -12.61
C ASP A 221 -4.66 17.97 -12.29
N LEU A 222 -5.89 17.81 -12.79
CA LEU A 222 -7.02 18.70 -12.51
C LEU A 222 -7.77 18.33 -11.22
N LEU A 223 -7.52 17.15 -10.63
CA LEU A 223 -8.08 16.78 -9.33
C LEU A 223 -7.36 17.53 -8.21
N GLU A 224 -8.15 18.21 -7.41
CA GLU A 224 -7.74 18.82 -6.15
C GLU A 224 -7.68 17.77 -5.02
N HIS A 225 -7.32 18.21 -3.81
CA HIS A 225 -7.23 17.38 -2.60
C HIS A 225 -6.29 16.18 -2.73
N ARG A 226 -5.00 16.47 -2.93
CA ARG A 226 -3.96 15.45 -2.91
C ARG A 226 -3.46 15.22 -1.49
N ARG A 227 -3.25 13.97 -1.10
CA ARG A 227 -2.67 13.58 0.19
C ARG A 227 -1.51 12.62 -0.03
N LEU A 228 -0.51 12.71 0.85
CA LEU A 228 0.50 11.67 1.00
C LEU A 228 0.00 10.70 2.07
N LEU A 229 -0.28 9.46 1.67
CA LEU A 229 -0.93 8.47 2.53
C LEU A 229 -0.11 7.19 2.63
N TRP A 230 -0.27 6.49 3.75
CA TRP A 230 0.43 5.23 4.01
C TRP A 230 -0.27 4.05 3.35
N HIS A 231 0.52 3.15 2.78
CA HIS A 231 0.09 1.84 2.33
C HIS A 231 0.98 0.75 2.95
N SER A 232 0.39 -0.11 3.77
CA SER A 232 1.05 -1.28 4.35
C SER A 232 0.96 -2.48 3.41
N THR A 233 2.01 -3.29 3.37
CA THR A 233 2.00 -4.58 2.65
C THR A 233 2.82 -5.64 3.37
N ASN A 234 2.62 -6.90 2.99
CA ASN A 234 3.54 -7.97 3.35
C ASN A 234 4.88 -7.77 2.63
N VAL A 235 6.02 -8.01 3.29
CA VAL A 235 7.34 -7.92 2.65
C VAL A 235 7.45 -8.83 1.42
N ALA A 236 6.67 -9.92 1.35
CA ALA A 236 6.53 -10.78 0.18
C ALA A 236 5.93 -10.07 -1.05
N GLY A 237 5.11 -9.03 -0.85
CA GLY A 237 4.45 -8.28 -1.92
C GLY A 237 5.28 -7.12 -2.51
N VAL A 238 6.36 -6.72 -1.84
CA VAL A 238 7.11 -5.50 -2.18
C VAL A 238 7.67 -5.53 -3.60
N ALA A 239 8.25 -6.66 -4.03
CA ALA A 239 8.80 -6.77 -5.38
C ALA A 239 7.72 -6.63 -6.47
N ALA A 240 6.55 -7.24 -6.25
CA ALA A 240 5.42 -7.13 -7.17
C ALA A 240 4.85 -5.70 -7.24
N ILE A 241 4.77 -5.00 -6.10
CA ILE A 241 4.33 -3.60 -6.03
C ILE A 241 5.31 -2.67 -6.74
N LEU A 242 6.62 -2.84 -6.49
CA LEU A 242 7.67 -2.05 -7.15
C LEU A 242 7.69 -2.28 -8.66
N LYS A 243 7.40 -3.50 -9.13
CA LYS A 243 7.30 -3.80 -10.55
C LYS A 243 6.02 -3.24 -11.18
N ASN A 244 4.86 -3.59 -10.63
CA ASN A 244 3.59 -3.46 -11.34
C ASN A 244 2.71 -2.31 -10.88
N GLY A 245 2.75 -1.89 -9.62
CA GLY A 245 1.68 -1.03 -9.11
C GLY A 245 1.21 -1.44 -7.75
N LEU A 246 0.61 -0.48 -7.06
CA LEU A 246 -0.59 -0.81 -6.29
C LEU A 246 -1.70 -1.13 -7.30
N ARG A 247 -2.31 -2.31 -7.17
CA ARG A 247 -3.24 -2.87 -8.16
C ARG A 247 -4.61 -3.14 -7.55
N ILE A 248 -5.65 -3.00 -8.35
CA ILE A 248 -7.01 -3.43 -8.03
C ILE A 248 -7.24 -4.80 -8.67
N VAL A 249 -6.89 -5.83 -7.91
CA VAL A 249 -6.97 -7.22 -8.37
C VAL A 249 -8.42 -7.75 -8.36
N PRO A 250 -8.83 -8.64 -9.29
CA PRO A 250 -10.22 -9.05 -9.48
C PRO A 250 -10.98 -9.48 -8.22
N HIS A 251 -10.26 -10.11 -7.28
CA HIS A 251 -10.78 -10.71 -6.06
C HIS A 251 -10.39 -9.96 -4.78
N SER A 252 -9.78 -8.76 -4.89
CA SER A 252 -9.61 -7.91 -3.71
C SER A 252 -10.94 -7.38 -3.23
N GLY A 253 -10.99 -7.08 -1.94
CA GLY A 253 -12.15 -6.49 -1.31
C GLY A 253 -11.87 -6.29 0.18
N GLY A 254 -12.46 -5.25 0.74
CA GLY A 254 -12.43 -5.02 2.19
C GLY A 254 -13.76 -4.50 2.68
N HIS A 255 -13.71 -3.78 3.79
CA HIS A 255 -14.86 -3.15 4.42
C HIS A 255 -15.52 -2.09 3.53
N VAL A 256 -14.79 -1.60 2.53
CA VAL A 256 -15.20 -0.53 1.62
C VAL A 256 -15.03 -0.98 0.16
N GLY A 257 -15.18 -2.29 -0.07
CA GLY A 257 -15.20 -2.90 -1.39
C GLY A 257 -13.84 -3.01 -2.07
N LYS A 258 -13.85 -2.98 -3.40
CA LYS A 258 -12.73 -3.32 -4.28
C LYS A 258 -12.02 -2.07 -4.76
N GLY A 259 -11.04 -1.61 -3.97
CA GLY A 259 -10.20 -0.46 -4.30
C GLY A 259 -8.79 -0.59 -3.71
N ILE A 260 -8.01 0.48 -3.81
CA ILE A 260 -6.71 0.59 -3.14
C ILE A 260 -6.92 1.35 -1.83
N TYR A 261 -6.48 0.73 -0.74
CA TYR A 261 -6.65 1.23 0.62
C TYR A 261 -5.41 1.97 1.10
N PHE A 262 -5.63 3.13 1.73
CA PHE A 262 -4.61 3.93 2.36
C PHE A 262 -5.03 4.39 3.75
N ALA A 263 -4.04 4.68 4.61
CA ALA A 263 -4.23 5.23 5.94
C ALA A 263 -3.56 6.61 6.06
N SER A 264 -4.14 7.48 6.88
CA SER A 264 -3.61 8.82 7.17
C SER A 264 -2.40 8.83 8.09
N ASN A 265 -2.13 7.76 8.82
CA ASN A 265 -0.98 7.67 9.73
C ASN A 265 -0.29 6.31 9.66
N SER A 266 0.95 6.27 10.14
CA SER A 266 1.77 5.06 10.16
C SER A 266 1.26 3.99 11.13
N LYS A 267 0.12 4.16 11.82
CA LYS A 267 -0.43 3.11 12.71
C LYS A 267 -0.89 1.88 11.92
N SER A 268 -1.13 2.02 10.62
CA SER A 268 -1.27 0.90 9.69
C SER A 268 -0.08 -0.09 9.73
N ALA A 269 1.09 0.34 10.20
CA ALA A 269 2.23 -0.52 10.48
C ALA A 269 1.89 -1.59 11.55
N CYS A 270 1.05 -1.26 12.52
CA CYS A 270 0.83 -2.04 13.74
C CYS A 270 -0.07 -3.26 13.53
N TYR A 271 -0.58 -3.46 12.32
CA TYR A 271 -1.20 -4.72 11.93
C TYR A 271 -0.16 -5.82 11.65
N ALA A 272 1.14 -5.54 11.82
CA ALA A 272 2.21 -6.53 11.88
C ALA A 272 2.07 -7.49 13.08
N SER A 273 1.23 -8.51 12.95
CA SER A 273 1.26 -9.66 13.84
C SER A 273 1.46 -10.94 13.04
N PRO A 274 2.49 -11.75 13.35
CA PRO A 274 2.59 -13.14 12.88
C PRO A 274 1.39 -14.01 13.33
N ALA A 275 0.56 -13.52 14.27
CA ALA A 275 -0.43 -14.32 14.98
C ALA A 275 -1.87 -14.24 14.42
N VAL A 276 -2.16 -13.41 13.42
CA VAL A 276 -3.56 -13.26 12.93
C VAL A 276 -3.99 -14.42 12.00
N LEU A 277 -3.08 -15.30 11.60
CA LEU A 277 -3.42 -16.59 10.97
C LEU A 277 -3.30 -17.77 11.94
N GLY A 278 -3.29 -17.51 13.25
CA GLY A 278 -3.48 -18.53 14.28
C GLY A 278 -4.91 -19.07 14.24
N TRP A 279 -5.13 -20.10 13.41
CA TRP A 279 -6.37 -20.87 13.45
C TRP A 279 -6.48 -21.57 14.81
N PRO A 280 -7.69 -21.67 15.39
CA PRO A 280 -7.90 -22.36 16.66
C PRO A 280 -7.57 -23.84 16.47
N GLY A 281 -6.40 -24.27 16.95
CA GLY A 281 -5.95 -25.65 16.80
C GLY A 281 -4.48 -25.92 17.10
N HIS A 282 -3.65 -24.89 17.31
CA HIS A 282 -2.27 -25.09 17.73
C HIS A 282 -2.04 -24.49 19.11
N ASP A 283 -2.38 -25.27 20.15
CA ASP A 283 -1.87 -25.04 21.51
C ASP A 283 -0.35 -25.22 21.47
N GLN A 284 0.39 -24.14 21.25
CA GLN A 284 1.73 -24.05 21.81
C GLN A 284 1.56 -23.64 23.28
N MET A 285 1.61 -24.64 24.16
CA MET A 285 1.83 -24.42 25.59
C MET A 285 3.01 -23.47 25.80
N GLY A 286 2.77 -22.30 26.36
CA GLY A 286 3.81 -21.55 27.09
C GLY A 286 4.02 -20.07 26.77
N THR A 287 2.98 -19.23 26.77
CA THR A 287 3.10 -17.82 27.24
C THR A 287 1.73 -17.29 27.69
N PRO A 288 1.53 -16.90 28.95
CA PRO A 288 0.32 -16.20 29.37
C PRO A 288 0.45 -14.71 29.01
N GLY A 289 -0.30 -14.24 28.02
CA GLY A 289 -0.28 -12.82 27.65
C GLY A 289 -1.32 -12.46 26.61
N LEU A 290 -2.36 -11.74 27.06
CA LEU A 290 -3.30 -10.92 26.28
C LEU A 290 -3.85 -11.56 24.99
N VAL A 291 -4.96 -12.27 25.13
CA VAL A 291 -5.89 -12.50 24.01
C VAL A 291 -6.46 -11.13 23.60
N PRO A 292 -6.22 -10.61 22.39
CA PRO A 292 -6.90 -9.41 21.93
C PRO A 292 -8.40 -9.72 21.84
N SER A 293 -9.24 -8.86 22.40
CA SER A 293 -10.70 -9.02 22.46
C SER A 293 -11.43 -8.85 21.11
N SER A 294 -10.72 -8.89 19.98
CA SER A 294 -11.31 -9.03 18.65
C SER A 294 -10.25 -9.51 17.64
N PRO A 295 -10.60 -10.42 16.70
CA PRO A 295 -9.76 -10.66 15.53
C PRO A 295 -9.65 -9.36 14.72
N SER A 296 -8.44 -9.06 14.24
CA SER A 296 -8.12 -7.85 13.48
C SER A 296 -8.92 -7.83 12.15
N PRO A 297 -9.77 -6.82 11.90
CA PRO A 297 -10.54 -6.69 10.65
C PRO A 297 -9.72 -6.22 9.43
N TYR A 298 -8.44 -5.90 9.62
CA TYR A 298 -7.64 -5.20 8.60
C TYR A 298 -7.10 -6.16 7.51
N PRO A 299 -7.38 -5.88 6.22
CA PRO A 299 -6.94 -6.73 5.10
C PRO A 299 -5.42 -6.73 4.85
N MET A 300 -4.65 -5.87 5.52
CA MET A 300 -3.22 -5.67 5.23
C MET A 300 -2.38 -5.58 6.51
N ALA A 301 -2.22 -6.72 7.18
CA ALA A 301 -1.16 -6.91 8.17
C ALA A 301 0.22 -6.71 7.52
N VAL A 302 1.07 -5.81 8.05
CA VAL A 302 2.47 -5.74 7.59
C VAL A 302 3.16 -7.04 7.97
N GLY A 303 3.33 -7.93 7.00
CA GLY A 303 4.13 -9.13 7.17
C GLY A 303 5.60 -8.74 7.39
N CYS A 304 6.07 -8.79 8.64
CA CYS A 304 7.46 -8.51 8.97
C CYS A 304 8.35 -9.73 8.73
N THR A 305 9.61 -9.47 8.38
CA THR A 305 10.65 -10.51 8.39
C THR A 305 10.88 -11.04 9.80
N SER A 306 11.56 -12.19 9.93
CA SER A 306 11.96 -12.78 11.22
C SER A 306 12.77 -11.84 12.13
N LYS A 307 13.36 -10.79 11.57
CA LYS A 307 14.11 -9.74 12.29
C LYS A 307 13.25 -8.54 12.71
N LYS A 308 11.91 -8.67 12.68
CA LYS A 308 10.95 -7.58 12.93
C LYS A 308 11.15 -6.37 12.03
N VAL A 309 11.60 -6.59 10.80
CA VAL A 309 11.72 -5.53 9.79
C VAL A 309 10.57 -5.66 8.81
N GLY A 310 9.81 -4.57 8.62
CA GLY A 310 8.75 -4.46 7.62
C GLY A 310 9.02 -3.30 6.66
N ILE A 311 8.22 -3.24 5.60
CA ILE A 311 8.29 -2.21 4.57
C ILE A 311 6.90 -1.60 4.41
N MET A 312 6.86 -0.28 4.32
CA MET A 312 5.65 0.49 4.04
C MET A 312 5.90 1.49 2.92
N PHE A 313 4.85 1.86 2.21
CA PHE A 313 4.90 2.88 1.17
C PHE A 313 4.21 4.16 1.62
N LEU A 314 4.76 5.29 1.20
CA LEU A 314 4.05 6.56 1.18
C LEU A 314 3.72 6.91 -0.26
N VAL A 315 2.44 7.20 -0.47
CA VAL A 315 1.84 7.23 -1.79
C VAL A 315 1.15 8.58 -1.95
N GLY A 316 1.48 9.29 -3.03
CA GLY A 316 0.73 10.48 -3.44
C GLY A 316 -0.59 10.03 -4.04
N VAL A 317 -1.71 10.48 -3.46
CA VAL A 317 -3.06 10.07 -3.85
C VAL A 317 -3.88 11.27 -4.24
N ALA A 318 -4.44 11.25 -5.46
CA ALA A 318 -5.36 12.27 -5.97
C ALA A 318 -6.79 11.92 -5.59
N LEU A 319 -7.26 12.43 -4.44
CA LEU A 319 -8.56 12.05 -3.87
C LEU A 319 -9.73 12.78 -4.53
N GLY A 320 -9.53 13.96 -5.12
CA GLY A 320 -10.61 14.77 -5.70
C GLY A 320 -11.68 15.07 -4.66
N LYS A 321 -12.96 14.88 -5.01
CA LYS A 321 -14.08 15.00 -4.06
C LYS A 321 -14.35 13.65 -3.39
N PRO A 322 -14.09 13.48 -2.08
CA PRO A 322 -14.34 12.22 -1.38
C PRO A 322 -15.81 12.07 -0.98
N CYS A 323 -16.36 10.86 -1.16
CA CYS A 323 -17.62 10.45 -0.54
C CYS A 323 -17.32 9.94 0.88
N ARG A 324 -17.95 10.52 1.90
CA ARG A 324 -17.72 10.14 3.29
C ARG A 324 -18.73 9.09 3.74
N ILE A 325 -18.23 7.99 4.31
CA ILE A 325 -19.06 6.90 4.87
C ILE A 325 -18.65 6.61 6.32
N THR A 326 -19.56 6.01 7.10
CA THR A 326 -19.32 5.62 8.50
C THR A 326 -19.67 4.16 8.78
N CYS A 327 -20.17 3.44 7.78
CA CYS A 327 -20.54 2.03 7.84
C CYS A 327 -19.82 1.26 6.75
N ASP A 328 -19.49 0.00 7.00
CA ASP A 328 -18.97 -0.92 5.99
C ASP A 328 -19.89 -0.97 4.76
N ASP A 329 -19.29 -0.91 3.58
CA ASP A 329 -19.92 -1.22 2.29
C ASP A 329 -18.94 -2.05 1.44
N PRO A 330 -18.91 -3.38 1.62
CA PRO A 330 -18.02 -4.26 0.88
C PRO A 330 -18.41 -4.42 -0.59
N THR A 331 -19.52 -3.81 -1.05
CA THR A 331 -20.02 -3.95 -2.41
C THR A 331 -19.47 -2.92 -3.38
N LEU A 332 -18.80 -1.88 -2.86
CA LEU A 332 -18.24 -0.80 -3.66
C LEU A 332 -17.19 -1.34 -4.64
N SER A 333 -17.26 -0.91 -5.88
CA SER A 333 -16.24 -1.17 -6.92
C SER A 333 -15.84 0.09 -7.67
N GLN A 334 -16.47 1.21 -7.33
CA GLN A 334 -16.24 2.55 -7.83
C GLN A 334 -16.81 3.53 -6.80
N PRO A 335 -16.36 4.79 -6.75
CA PRO A 335 -16.97 5.79 -5.89
C PRO A 335 -18.43 6.05 -6.32
N PRO A 336 -19.31 6.47 -5.40
CA PRO A 336 -20.65 6.92 -5.76
C PRO A 336 -20.60 8.05 -6.80
N ALA A 337 -21.68 8.20 -7.58
CA ALA A 337 -21.77 9.23 -8.61
C ALA A 337 -21.40 10.61 -8.04
N TYR A 338 -20.67 11.41 -8.84
CA TYR A 338 -20.17 12.75 -8.48
C TYR A 338 -19.03 12.80 -7.45
N TYR A 339 -18.45 11.66 -7.08
CA TYR A 339 -17.27 11.56 -6.22
C TYR A 339 -16.11 10.88 -6.95
N ASN A 340 -14.87 11.14 -6.49
CA ASN A 340 -13.65 10.60 -7.07
C ASN A 340 -12.99 9.54 -6.17
N SER A 341 -13.32 9.54 -4.88
CA SER A 341 -12.76 8.66 -3.87
C SER A 341 -13.80 8.39 -2.77
N VAL A 342 -13.52 7.42 -1.91
CA VAL A 342 -14.31 7.16 -0.69
C VAL A 342 -13.40 7.36 0.52
N LEU A 343 -13.92 8.06 1.53
CA LEU A 343 -13.29 8.21 2.84
C LEU A 343 -14.20 7.52 3.86
N ALA A 344 -13.77 6.36 4.34
CA ALA A 344 -14.36 5.75 5.51
C ALA A 344 -13.88 6.51 6.74
N CYS A 345 -14.77 7.28 7.35
CA CYS A 345 -14.43 8.19 8.43
C CYS A 345 -14.25 7.43 9.74
N GLY A 346 -13.04 7.46 10.30
CA GLY A 346 -12.74 6.83 11.57
C GLY A 346 -13.24 7.60 12.78
N GLN A 347 -13.40 6.90 13.91
CA GLN A 347 -13.56 7.51 15.24
C GLN A 347 -12.35 8.37 15.64
N THR A 348 -11.19 8.14 15.03
CA THR A 348 -9.96 8.90 15.22
C THR A 348 -9.32 9.28 13.88
N GLU A 349 -8.68 10.45 13.83
CA GLU A 349 -7.93 10.98 12.68
C GLU A 349 -6.72 11.77 13.22
N PRO A 350 -5.54 11.78 12.56
CA PRO A 350 -4.51 12.77 12.81
C PRO A 350 -5.10 14.18 12.83
N ASP A 351 -4.74 15.01 13.80
CA ASP A 351 -5.26 16.37 13.93
C ASP A 351 -5.09 17.15 12.60
N PRO A 352 -6.19 17.41 11.85
CA PRO A 352 -6.09 18.06 10.55
C PRO A 352 -5.58 19.50 10.64
N ALA A 353 -5.64 20.13 11.82
CA ALA A 353 -5.08 21.46 12.04
C ALA A 353 -3.55 21.47 12.00
N GLN A 354 -2.91 20.30 12.07
CA GLN A 354 -1.46 20.11 11.93
C GLN A 354 -1.08 19.49 10.59
N ASP A 355 -1.99 19.41 9.61
CA ASP A 355 -1.62 18.99 8.25
C ASP A 355 -0.65 20.03 7.65
N GLU A 356 0.48 19.55 7.11
CA GLU A 356 1.44 20.38 6.38
C GLU A 356 1.18 20.28 4.87
N GLU A 357 1.22 21.42 4.18
CA GLU A 357 1.13 21.44 2.71
C GLU A 357 2.53 21.44 2.11
N VAL A 358 2.81 20.45 1.27
CA VAL A 358 4.11 20.29 0.58
C VAL A 358 3.92 20.35 -0.93
N LEU A 359 4.97 20.74 -1.65
CA LEU A 359 5.01 20.61 -3.11
C LEU A 359 5.69 19.30 -3.52
N LEU A 360 4.92 18.40 -4.09
CA LEU A 360 5.43 17.21 -4.80
C LEU A 360 5.16 17.40 -6.29
N ASP A 361 6.23 17.47 -7.08
CA ASP A 361 6.14 17.64 -8.55
C ASP A 361 5.30 18.86 -8.98
N GLY A 362 5.46 19.96 -8.26
CA GLY A 362 4.72 21.21 -8.49
C GLY A 362 3.25 21.16 -8.06
N LYS A 363 2.78 20.06 -7.46
CA LYS A 363 1.42 19.91 -6.92
C LYS A 363 1.43 20.06 -5.41
N LYS A 364 0.41 20.75 -4.89
CA LYS A 364 0.14 20.84 -3.45
C LYS A 364 -0.37 19.49 -2.96
N VAL A 365 0.31 18.93 -1.97
CA VAL A 365 -0.04 17.65 -1.33
C VAL A 365 -0.08 17.88 0.18
N LEU A 366 -1.15 17.43 0.83
CA LEU A 366 -1.26 17.47 2.28
C LEU A 366 -0.58 16.24 2.90
N VAL A 367 0.19 16.48 3.95
CA VAL A 367 0.86 15.44 4.75
C VAL A 367 0.43 15.59 6.19
N CYS A 368 -0.10 14.53 6.78
CA CYS A 368 -0.51 14.55 8.18
C CYS A 368 0.71 14.69 9.09
N GLN A 369 0.67 15.66 10.02
CA GLN A 369 1.68 15.84 11.08
C GLN A 369 1.03 16.04 12.45
N GLY A 370 -0.23 15.61 12.60
CA GLY A 370 -0.97 15.67 13.85
C GLY A 370 -1.04 14.33 14.57
N LYS A 371 -1.02 14.37 15.91
CA LYS A 371 -1.36 13.17 16.70
C LYS A 371 -2.82 12.76 16.44
N PRO A 372 -3.15 11.46 16.48
CA PRO A 372 -4.54 11.02 16.39
C PRO A 372 -5.40 11.64 17.49
N ILE A 373 -6.47 12.34 17.10
CA ILE A 373 -7.49 12.90 17.98
C ILE A 373 -8.83 12.20 17.76
N PRO A 374 -9.70 12.12 18.79
CA PRO A 374 -11.07 11.68 18.60
C PRO A 374 -11.83 12.61 17.66
N MET A 375 -12.68 12.05 16.81
CA MET A 375 -13.55 12.79 15.89
C MET A 375 -15.00 12.74 16.39
N PRO A 376 -15.51 13.78 17.09
CA PRO A 376 -16.84 13.74 17.70
C PRO A 376 -17.97 13.47 16.70
N THR A 377 -17.80 13.96 15.46
CA THR A 377 -18.74 13.75 14.35
C THR A 377 -18.87 12.28 13.94
N TYR A 378 -17.83 11.47 14.18
CA TYR A 378 -17.73 10.06 13.73
C TYR A 378 -17.60 9.08 14.90
N LYS A 379 -18.04 9.47 16.10
CA LYS A 379 -17.95 8.63 17.31
C LYS A 379 -18.67 7.27 17.17
N ASP A 380 -19.74 7.23 16.37
CA ASP A 380 -20.57 6.04 16.14
C ASP A 380 -20.18 5.31 14.84
N SER A 381 -19.05 5.67 14.24
CA SER A 381 -18.54 5.01 13.03
C SER A 381 -18.12 3.57 13.33
N SER A 382 -18.38 2.67 12.38
CA SER A 382 -17.86 1.30 12.39
C SER A 382 -16.33 1.25 12.25
N PHE A 383 -15.71 2.31 11.75
CA PHE A 383 -14.27 2.43 11.55
C PHE A 383 -13.60 3.06 12.76
N SER A 384 -12.62 2.38 13.37
CA SER A 384 -11.83 2.98 14.46
C SER A 384 -10.88 4.08 13.97
N GLN A 385 -10.37 3.92 12.76
CA GLN A 385 -9.46 4.86 12.09
C GLN A 385 -9.93 5.09 10.66
N SER A 386 -9.60 6.26 10.10
CA SER A 386 -10.02 6.56 8.73
C SER A 386 -9.29 5.72 7.70
N GLU A 387 -10.03 5.29 6.67
CA GLU A 387 -9.49 4.63 5.49
C GLU A 387 -9.81 5.45 4.24
N TYR A 388 -8.80 5.68 3.42
CA TYR A 388 -8.89 6.42 2.18
C TYR A 388 -8.86 5.44 1.02
N LEU A 389 -9.83 5.54 0.12
CA LEU A 389 -9.99 4.60 -0.99
C LEU A 389 -10.10 5.30 -2.33
N ILE A 390 -9.35 4.76 -3.29
CA ILE A 390 -9.50 5.05 -4.72
C ILE A 390 -9.86 3.77 -5.47
N TYR A 391 -10.50 3.93 -6.62
CA TYR A 391 -10.99 2.83 -7.45
C TYR A 391 -10.39 2.85 -8.86
N GLN A 392 -9.36 3.68 -9.07
CA GLN A 392 -8.55 3.70 -10.28
C GLN A 392 -7.08 3.72 -9.88
N GLU A 393 -6.30 2.81 -10.43
CA GLU A 393 -4.86 2.67 -10.11
C GLU A 393 -4.07 3.94 -10.48
N SER A 394 -4.50 4.65 -11.53
CA SER A 394 -3.90 5.91 -11.97
C SER A 394 -4.08 7.06 -10.98
N GLN A 395 -4.96 6.97 -9.98
CA GLN A 395 -5.12 8.00 -8.94
C GLN A 395 -4.04 7.94 -7.85
N CYS A 396 -3.04 7.05 -7.97
CA CYS A 396 -1.94 6.98 -7.03
C CYS A 396 -0.56 6.80 -7.69
N GLN A 397 0.44 7.36 -7.01
CA GLN A 397 1.86 7.31 -7.37
C GLN A 397 2.68 7.01 -6.12
N ILE A 398 3.56 6.01 -6.19
CA ILE A 398 4.41 5.65 -5.05
C ILE A 398 5.54 6.68 -4.97
N CYS A 399 5.62 7.38 -3.85
CA CYS A 399 6.63 8.41 -3.65
C CYS A 399 7.83 7.89 -2.86
N TYR A 400 7.57 7.13 -1.78
CA TYR A 400 8.61 6.62 -0.90
C TYR A 400 8.37 5.18 -0.47
N LEU A 401 9.48 4.46 -0.27
CA LEU A 401 9.55 3.18 0.43
C LEU A 401 10.25 3.42 1.77
N VAL A 402 9.61 3.03 2.86
CA VAL A 402 10.13 3.20 4.22
C VAL A 402 10.35 1.83 4.83
N GLN A 403 11.59 1.56 5.24
CA GLN A 403 11.93 0.36 5.98
C GLN A 403 11.88 0.65 7.48
N LEU A 404 11.06 -0.12 8.18
CA LEU A 404 10.76 0.07 9.61
C LEU A 404 11.16 -1.17 10.39
N ARG A 405 11.62 -0.96 11.63
CA ARG A 405 11.78 -2.02 12.64
C ARG A 405 10.71 -1.85 13.73
N PHE A 406 10.07 -2.97 14.06
CA PHE A 406 8.97 -3.10 15.02
C PHE A 406 9.40 -3.62 16.39
#